data_AF-A0A397NFJ5-F1
#
_entry.id   AF-A0A397NFJ5-F1
#
_cell.length_a   1.000
_cell.length_b   1.000
_cell.length_c   1.000
_cell.angle_alpha   90.00
_cell.angle_beta   90.00
_cell.angle_gamma   90.00
#
_symmetry.space_group_name_H-M   'P 1'
#
loop_
_entity.id
_entity.type
_entity.pdbx_description
1 polymer ?
#
loop_
_entity_poly.entity_id
_entity_poly.type
_entity_poly.pdbx_seq_one_letter_code
_entity_poly.pdbx_strand_id
1 'polypeptide(L)'
;MRHLALIALGLCCMNLQASDGLSAAIEPAPADPVADAPARLIFSRDNNAPNACDVELYVNQQVVAKLGPGEHTSLDLPSGELSVAAAMSPDGYCGGRGPDVAQSVILHPGETRQFAVTVEPEQVFLAPVLD
;
A
#
# COMPACT_ATOMS: atom_id res chain seq x y z
N MET A 1 38.09 -56.93 35.03
CA MET A 1 39.41 -56.39 35.45
C MET A 1 39.97 -55.64 34.25
N ARG A 2 39.66 -54.34 34.11
CA ARG A 2 40.50 -53.15 34.44
C ARG A 2 41.87 -53.16 33.74
N HIS A 3 42.11 -52.12 32.93
CA HIS A 3 43.36 -51.35 32.63
C HIS A 3 43.28 -50.85 31.17
N LEU A 4 42.82 -49.63 30.87
CA LEU A 4 43.54 -48.34 30.83
C LEU A 4 44.76 -48.29 29.89
N ALA A 5 44.68 -47.37 28.91
CA ALA A 5 45.74 -46.54 28.27
C ALA A 5 45.63 -46.58 26.73
N LEU A 6 45.18 -45.52 26.04
CA LEU A 6 45.84 -44.23 25.69
C LEU A 6 46.95 -44.34 24.62
N ILE A 7 46.80 -43.49 23.59
CA ILE A 7 47.83 -42.83 22.75
C ILE A 7 47.97 -43.31 21.28
N ALA A 8 47.31 -42.51 20.42
CA ALA A 8 47.86 -41.66 19.36
C ALA A 8 48.22 -42.16 17.95
N LEU A 9 47.81 -41.28 17.03
CA LEU A 9 48.41 -40.86 15.76
C LEU A 9 48.40 -41.84 14.58
N GLY A 10 47.67 -41.42 13.54
CA GLY A 10 47.81 -41.94 12.19
C GLY A 10 47.03 -41.10 11.21
N LEU A 11 47.63 -39.96 10.80
CA LEU A 11 47.22 -39.22 9.61
C LEU A 11 47.12 -40.20 8.43
N CYS A 12 45.96 -40.28 7.80
CA CYS A 12 45.88 -40.75 6.43
C CYS A 12 44.91 -39.85 5.67
N CYS A 13 45.49 -39.12 4.72
CA CYS A 13 44.82 -38.21 3.84
C CYS A 13 43.91 -38.96 2.85
N MET A 14 42.90 -38.22 2.40
CA MET A 14 42.17 -38.37 1.14
C MET A 14 40.90 -39.21 1.13
N ASN A 15 39.99 -38.71 0.29
CA ASN A 15 38.65 -39.15 -0.05
C ASN A 15 37.59 -38.60 0.93
N LEU A 16 36.55 -37.87 0.52
CA LEU A 16 35.88 -37.86 -0.76
C LEU A 16 34.91 -36.66 -0.79
N GLN A 17 34.65 -36.17 -2.00
CA GLN A 17 33.79 -35.02 -2.31
C GLN A 17 32.40 -35.13 -1.66
N ALA A 18 31.93 -34.05 -1.04
CA ALA A 18 30.51 -33.83 -0.82
C ALA A 18 30.18 -32.48 -1.44
N SER A 19 29.56 -32.59 -2.61
CA SER A 19 28.90 -31.55 -3.41
C SER A 19 28.55 -30.29 -2.62
N ASP A 20 29.16 -29.16 -3.00
CA ASP A 20 28.48 -27.87 -2.98
C ASP A 20 27.28 -28.01 -3.90
N GLY A 21 26.21 -28.59 -3.35
CA GLY A 21 24.89 -28.45 -3.88
C GLY A 21 24.60 -26.97 -3.79
N LEU A 22 24.87 -26.26 -4.89
CA LEU A 22 24.28 -24.96 -5.18
C LEU A 22 22.77 -25.20 -5.15
N SER A 23 22.21 -25.15 -3.94
CA SER A 23 20.78 -25.03 -3.74
C SER A 23 20.49 -23.62 -4.22
N ALA A 24 20.32 -23.48 -5.54
CA ALA A 24 19.64 -22.36 -6.10
C ALA A 24 18.33 -22.31 -5.33
N ALA A 25 18.23 -21.36 -4.40
CA ALA A 25 16.99 -21.07 -3.74
C ALA A 25 16.00 -20.83 -4.87
N ILE A 26 15.10 -21.80 -5.07
CA ILE A 26 13.98 -21.62 -5.97
C ILE A 26 13.14 -20.60 -5.24
N GLU A 27 13.39 -19.33 -5.53
CA GLU A 27 12.52 -18.25 -5.12
C GLU A 27 11.13 -18.63 -5.63
N PRO A 28 10.14 -18.80 -4.74
CA PRO A 28 8.81 -19.18 -5.17
C PRO A 28 8.37 -18.22 -6.27
N ALA A 29 7.91 -18.76 -7.39
CA ALA A 29 7.35 -17.95 -8.45
C ALA A 29 6.28 -17.02 -7.84
N PRO A 30 6.22 -15.74 -8.25
CA PRO A 30 5.21 -14.83 -7.73
C PRO A 30 3.84 -15.46 -7.92
N ALA A 31 3.03 -15.46 -6.85
CA ALA A 31 1.70 -16.03 -6.90
C ALA A 31 0.87 -15.33 -7.98
N ASP A 32 0.07 -16.11 -8.73
CA ASP A 32 -0.84 -15.55 -9.72
C ASP A 32 -1.80 -14.54 -9.06
N PRO A 33 -2.14 -13.43 -9.74
CA PRO A 33 -3.11 -12.46 -9.23
C PRO A 33 -4.43 -13.16 -8.90
N VAL A 34 -4.90 -13.02 -7.66
CA VAL A 34 -6.21 -13.53 -7.25
C VAL A 34 -7.26 -12.66 -7.92
N ALA A 35 -8.09 -13.26 -8.78
CA ALA A 35 -9.04 -12.55 -9.64
C ALA A 35 -10.02 -11.63 -8.88
N ASP A 36 -10.28 -11.91 -7.60
CA ASP A 36 -11.19 -11.15 -6.75
C ASP A 36 -10.49 -10.44 -5.58
N ALA A 37 -9.16 -10.27 -5.63
CA ALA A 37 -8.47 -9.49 -4.60
C ALA A 37 -8.98 -8.04 -4.57
N PRO A 38 -9.19 -7.46 -3.39
CA PRO A 38 -9.52 -6.04 -3.29
C PRO A 38 -8.35 -5.21 -3.82
N ALA A 39 -8.69 -4.07 -4.41
CA ALA A 39 -7.73 -3.03 -4.72
C ALA A 39 -7.64 -2.07 -3.53
N ARG A 40 -6.53 -1.35 -3.42
CA ARG A 40 -6.25 -0.40 -2.36
C ARG A 40 -6.07 0.99 -2.93
N LEU A 41 -6.86 1.95 -2.44
CA LEU A 41 -6.64 3.36 -2.67
C LEU A 41 -6.04 4.01 -1.42
N ILE A 42 -4.96 4.75 -1.62
CA ILE A 42 -4.35 5.58 -0.58
C ILE A 42 -4.63 7.04 -0.94
N PHE A 43 -5.18 7.78 0.01
CA PHE A 43 -5.45 9.20 -0.14
C PHE A 43 -4.64 9.95 0.90
N SER A 44 -3.87 10.94 0.46
CA SER A 44 -3.02 11.73 1.35
C SER A 44 -3.31 13.20 1.12
N ARG A 45 -3.73 13.89 2.17
CA ARG A 45 -3.92 15.34 2.11
C ARG A 45 -2.63 16.03 2.52
N ASP A 46 -2.21 17.02 1.74
CA ASP A 46 -1.08 17.85 2.13
C ASP A 46 -1.37 18.67 3.41
N ASN A 47 -0.33 19.24 4.01
CA ASN A 47 -0.43 20.12 5.16
C ASN A 47 -0.15 21.60 4.81
N ASN A 48 -0.08 21.93 3.51
CA ASN A 48 0.24 23.26 2.99
C ASN A 48 -0.99 23.98 2.42
N ALA A 49 -2.17 23.36 2.52
CA ALA A 49 -3.46 23.94 2.18
C ALA A 49 -3.67 25.33 2.83
N PRO A 50 -4.40 26.23 2.17
CA PRO A 50 -4.65 27.60 2.67
C PRO A 50 -5.57 27.67 3.90
N ASN A 51 -6.04 26.53 4.41
CA ASN A 51 -6.96 26.44 5.54
C ASN A 51 -6.77 25.12 6.32
N ALA A 52 -7.33 25.08 7.53
CA ALA A 52 -7.31 23.91 8.41
C ALA A 52 -8.57 23.05 8.32
N CYS A 53 -9.45 23.29 7.34
CA CYS A 53 -10.72 22.59 7.22
C CYS A 53 -10.53 21.16 6.75
N ASP A 54 -11.17 20.18 7.37
CA ASP A 54 -11.16 18.80 6.86
C ASP A 54 -11.65 18.71 5.41
N VAL A 55 -11.19 17.69 4.71
CA VAL A 55 -11.76 17.26 3.43
C VAL A 55 -12.51 15.95 3.64
N GLU A 56 -13.59 15.78 2.90
CA GLU A 56 -14.32 14.51 2.79
C GLU A 56 -13.91 13.81 1.52
N LEU A 57 -13.65 12.50 1.64
CA LEU A 57 -13.42 11.60 0.52
C LEU A 57 -14.72 10.88 0.17
N TYR A 58 -14.99 10.82 -1.12
CA TYR A 58 -16.20 10.22 -1.66
C TYR A 58 -15.83 9.03 -2.54
N VAL A 59 -16.52 7.90 -2.34
CA VAL A 59 -16.55 6.78 -3.27
C VAL A 59 -18.00 6.55 -3.64
N ASN A 60 -18.32 6.56 -4.94
CA ASN A 60 -19.67 6.43 -5.46
C ASN A 60 -20.67 7.40 -4.77
N GLN A 61 -20.27 8.66 -4.61
CA GLN A 61 -21.03 9.75 -3.98
C GLN A 61 -21.31 9.56 -2.47
N GLN A 62 -20.71 8.57 -1.81
CA GLN A 62 -20.81 8.37 -0.38
C GLN A 62 -19.52 8.81 0.32
N VAL A 63 -19.65 9.53 1.43
CA VAL A 63 -18.49 9.88 2.28
C VAL A 63 -17.93 8.61 2.90
N VAL A 64 -16.66 8.32 2.62
CA VAL A 64 -15.96 7.14 3.14
C VAL A 64 -14.89 7.47 4.17
N ALA A 65 -14.39 8.71 4.17
CA ALA A 65 -13.46 9.20 5.18
C ALA A 65 -13.46 10.72 5.25
N LYS A 66 -12.93 11.26 6.36
CA LYS A 66 -12.54 12.66 6.52
C LYS A 66 -11.05 12.72 6.78
N LEU A 67 -10.36 13.70 6.18
CA LEU A 67 -8.93 13.94 6.38
C LEU A 67 -8.67 15.37 6.83
N GLY A 68 -8.06 15.52 8.00
CA GLY A 68 -7.43 16.76 8.44
C GLY A 68 -6.14 17.06 7.68
N PRO A 69 -5.55 18.26 7.86
CA PRO A 69 -4.28 18.62 7.23
C PRO A 69 -3.14 17.62 7.55
N GLY A 70 -2.44 17.15 6.52
CA GLY A 70 -1.35 16.17 6.66
C GLY A 70 -1.78 14.72 6.92
N GLU A 71 -3.08 14.45 7.04
CA GLU A 71 -3.59 13.09 7.26
C GLU A 71 -3.68 12.29 5.95
N HIS A 72 -3.67 10.96 6.10
CA HIS A 72 -3.89 10.03 5.02
C HIS A 72 -4.78 8.89 5.46
N THR A 73 -5.42 8.21 4.50
CA THR A 73 -6.19 7.00 4.74
C THR A 73 -5.93 5.98 3.63
N SER A 74 -6.21 4.72 3.93
CA SER A 74 -6.15 3.62 2.98
C SER A 74 -7.47 2.87 2.99
N LEU A 75 -8.04 2.68 1.81
CA LEU A 75 -9.32 2.02 1.60
C LEU A 75 -9.13 0.78 0.73
N ASP A 76 -9.52 -0.37 1.25
CA ASP A 76 -9.66 -1.59 0.45
C ASP A 76 -11.04 -1.58 -0.22
N LEU A 77 -11.05 -1.59 -1.55
CA LEU A 77 -12.21 -1.38 -2.41
C LEU A 77 -12.36 -2.56 -3.38
N PRO A 78 -13.58 -2.83 -3.87
CA PRO A 78 -13.76 -3.81 -4.93
C PRO A 78 -13.02 -3.39 -6.20
N SER A 79 -12.51 -4.38 -6.93
CA SER A 79 -11.94 -4.17 -8.25
C SER A 79 -13.02 -3.78 -9.27
N GLY A 80 -12.63 -3.08 -10.33
CA GLY A 80 -13.52 -2.55 -11.35
C GLY A 80 -13.59 -1.03 -11.37
N GLU A 81 -14.63 -0.50 -12.01
CA GLU A 81 -14.84 0.94 -12.15
C GLU A 81 -15.49 1.52 -10.89
N LEU A 82 -14.91 2.60 -10.36
CA LEU A 82 -15.40 3.35 -9.22
C LEU A 82 -15.38 4.85 -9.52
N SER A 83 -16.34 5.57 -8.96
CA SER A 83 -16.33 7.04 -8.94
C SER A 83 -15.67 7.50 -7.64
N VAL A 84 -14.62 8.32 -7.72
CA VAL A 84 -13.95 8.91 -6.55
C VAL A 84 -13.95 10.43 -6.63
N ALA A 85 -14.06 11.09 -5.49
CA ALA A 85 -13.99 12.55 -5.41
C ALA A 85 -13.52 13.01 -4.03
N ALA A 86 -13.16 14.28 -3.93
CA ALA A 86 -12.89 14.95 -2.67
C ALA A 86 -13.59 16.30 -2.64
N ALA A 87 -14.00 16.74 -1.45
CA ALA A 87 -14.58 18.05 -1.24
C ALA A 87 -14.21 18.60 0.12
N MET A 88 -14.32 19.91 0.30
CA MET A 88 -14.23 20.51 1.63
C MET A 88 -15.36 19.98 2.50
N SER A 89 -15.08 19.68 3.77
CA SER A 89 -16.10 19.24 4.72
C SER A 89 -17.13 20.37 4.96
N PRO A 90 -18.43 20.05 5.11
CA PRO A 90 -19.46 21.00 5.48
C PRO A 90 -19.39 21.41 6.96
N ASP A 91 -18.54 20.76 7.77
CA ASP A 91 -18.52 20.95 9.22
C ASP A 91 -18.09 22.35 9.64
N GLY A 92 -18.80 22.89 10.64
CA GLY A 92 -18.48 24.18 11.25
C GLY A 92 -18.43 25.32 10.24
N TYR A 93 -17.31 26.05 10.23
CA TYR A 93 -17.11 27.20 9.34
C TYR A 93 -16.51 26.84 7.98
N CYS A 94 -16.34 25.55 7.68
CA CYS A 94 -15.71 25.10 6.44
C CYS A 94 -16.64 25.22 5.23
N GLY A 95 -17.96 25.18 5.44
CA GLY A 95 -18.94 25.59 4.43
C GLY A 95 -18.91 24.78 3.13
N GLY A 96 -18.33 23.58 3.15
CA GLY A 96 -18.28 22.66 2.02
C GLY A 96 -19.67 22.26 1.52
N ARG A 97 -19.77 21.93 0.23
CA ARG A 97 -21.03 21.58 -0.44
C ARG A 97 -21.01 20.20 -1.12
N GLY A 98 -20.03 19.37 -0.76
CA GLY A 98 -19.74 18.13 -1.48
C GLY A 98 -18.98 18.37 -2.79
N PRO A 99 -18.63 17.31 -3.53
CA PRO A 99 -17.79 17.41 -4.72
C PRO A 99 -18.59 17.89 -5.94
N ASP A 100 -18.08 18.89 -6.65
CA ASP A 100 -18.66 19.35 -7.92
C ASP A 100 -18.34 18.40 -9.09
N VAL A 101 -17.21 17.70 -9.01
CA VAL A 101 -16.73 16.77 -10.04
C VAL A 101 -16.22 15.50 -9.38
N ALA A 102 -16.57 14.35 -9.95
CA ALA A 102 -16.00 13.06 -9.61
C ALA A 102 -15.18 12.51 -10.77
N GLN A 103 -14.10 11.80 -10.46
CA GLN A 103 -13.28 11.09 -11.45
C GLN A 103 -13.62 9.61 -11.46
N SER A 104 -13.64 9.00 -12.65
CA SER A 104 -13.74 7.55 -12.79
C SER A 104 -12.36 6.92 -12.70
N VAL A 105 -12.22 5.86 -11.91
CA VAL A 105 -11.01 5.05 -11.79
C VAL A 105 -11.37 3.59 -12.03
N ILE A 106 -10.53 2.90 -12.81
CA ILE A 106 -10.61 1.45 -12.97
C ILE A 106 -9.48 0.85 -12.13
N LEU A 107 -9.84 -0.01 -11.18
CA LEU A 107 -8.92 -0.71 -10.29
C LEU A 107 -8.81 -2.18 -10.66
N HIS A 108 -7.59 -2.68 -10.80
CA HIS A 108 -7.34 -4.10 -11.04
C HIS A 108 -7.23 -4.87 -9.71
N PRO A 109 -7.49 -6.20 -9.72
CA PRO A 109 -7.34 -7.03 -8.52
C PRO A 109 -5.95 -6.92 -7.88
N GLY A 110 -5.92 -6.60 -6.59
CA GLY A 110 -4.69 -6.40 -5.82
C GLY A 110 -3.92 -5.12 -6.12
N GLU A 111 -4.43 -4.25 -7.00
CA GLU A 111 -3.79 -2.98 -7.33
C GLU A 111 -3.72 -2.07 -6.10
N THR A 112 -2.59 -1.38 -5.92
CA THR A 112 -2.51 -0.23 -5.01
C THR A 112 -2.28 1.04 -5.81
N ARG A 113 -3.10 2.06 -5.60
CA ARG A 113 -2.97 3.36 -6.26
C ARG A 113 -3.09 4.50 -5.25
N GLN A 114 -2.36 5.58 -5.49
CA GLN A 114 -2.27 6.71 -4.57
C GLN A 114 -2.79 8.00 -5.20
N PHE A 115 -3.52 8.78 -4.40
CA PHE A 115 -3.97 10.12 -4.75
C PHE A 115 -3.54 11.12 -3.69
N ALA A 116 -3.01 12.26 -4.13
CA ALA A 116 -2.89 13.44 -3.30
C ALA A 116 -4.23 14.18 -3.29
N VAL A 117 -4.69 14.59 -2.12
CA VAL A 117 -5.83 15.51 -1.96
C VAL A 117 -5.28 16.92 -1.90
N THR A 118 -5.49 17.68 -2.97
CA THR A 118 -5.03 19.05 -3.09
C THR A 118 -6.18 20.00 -2.74
N VAL A 119 -5.89 20.97 -1.87
CA VAL A 119 -6.85 22.02 -1.48
C VAL A 119 -6.33 23.35 -1.99
N GLU A 120 -7.07 23.92 -2.95
CA GLU A 120 -6.84 25.26 -3.48
C GLU A 120 -7.95 26.21 -3.01
N PRO A 121 -7.80 27.54 -3.16
CA PRO A 121 -8.79 28.51 -2.68
C PRO A 121 -10.22 28.29 -3.21
N GLU A 122 -10.36 27.77 -4.42
CA GLU A 122 -11.66 27.62 -5.10
C GLU A 122 -12.09 26.16 -5.29
N GLN A 123 -11.19 25.19 -5.06
CA GLN A 123 -11.45 23.79 -5.39
C GLN A 123 -10.67 22.82 -4.50
N VAL A 124 -11.24 21.62 -4.35
CA VAL A 124 -10.57 20.45 -3.77
C VAL A 124 -10.60 19.37 -4.84
N PHE A 125 -9.45 18.75 -5.11
CA PHE A 125 -9.36 17.71 -6.14
C PHE A 125 -8.37 16.61 -5.76
N LEU A 126 -8.50 15.48 -6.45
CA LEU A 126 -7.62 14.33 -6.31
C LEU A 126 -6.64 14.29 -7.48
N ALA A 127 -5.35 14.37 -7.18
CA ALA A 127 -4.27 14.27 -8.15
C ALA A 127 -3.61 12.88 -8.06
N PRO A 128 -3.44 12.15 -9.18
CA PRO A 128 -2.66 10.91 -9.18
C PRO A 128 -1.23 11.20 -8.71
N VAL A 129 -0.71 10.35 -7.82
CA VAL A 129 0.72 10.36 -7.49
C VAL A 129 1.43 9.46 -8.49
N LEU A 130 2.42 10.01 -9.19
CA LEU A 130 3.31 9.25 -10.06
C LEU A 130 4.50 8.79 -9.22
N ASP A 131 4.76 7.49 -9.25
CA ASP A 131 5.99 6.89 -8.71
C ASP A 131 7.15 7.00 -9.71
#